data_AF-A0A8H4LJV1-F1
#
_entry.id   AF-A0A8H4LJV1-F1
#
_cell.length_a   1.000
_cell.length_b   1.000
_cell.length_c   1.000
_cell.angle_alpha   90.00
_cell.angle_beta   90.00
_cell.angle_gamma   90.00
#
_symmetry.space_group_name_H-M   'P 1'
#
loop_
_entity.id
_entity.type
_entity.pdbx_description
1 polymer ?
#
loop_
_entity_poly.entity_id
_entity_poly.type
_entity_poly.pdbx_seq_one_letter_code
_entity_poly.pdbx_strand_id
1 'polypeptide(L)'
;MEKITADQVQPATVSTTSNNSTGYFSDVADKLTSSETSPVSTPGLKPEHVDTSAASKPIPALLREFPKPHDEVDVETMLHRQPGRWTIQGQMEANQRRNKPTHAEEEIKAQRMRDFEKAKEELRAFQGHLRTGSENWRP
;
A
#
# COMPACT_ATOMS: atom_id res chain seq x y z
N MET A 1 6.31 -30.51 44.84
CA MET A 1 7.55 -29.84 44.40
C MET A 1 7.24 -29.12 43.11
N GLU A 2 6.98 -27.82 43.23
CA GLU A 2 6.84 -26.88 42.12
C GLU A 2 8.17 -26.70 41.40
N LYS A 3 8.16 -26.46 40.08
CA LYS A 3 8.96 -25.41 39.40
C LYS A 3 8.24 -24.98 38.12
N ILE A 4 7.68 -23.77 38.14
CA ILE A 4 7.26 -23.01 36.96
C ILE A 4 8.48 -22.18 36.58
N THR A 5 9.05 -22.40 35.39
CA THR A 5 10.08 -21.52 34.82
C THR A 5 9.40 -20.67 33.76
N ALA A 6 9.35 -19.37 34.04
CA ALA A 6 8.95 -18.32 33.12
C ALA A 6 10.08 -18.07 32.13
N ASP A 7 9.74 -17.99 30.84
CA ASP A 7 10.58 -17.28 29.87
C ASP A 7 9.86 -16.05 29.36
N GLN A 8 10.64 -14.99 29.33
CA GLN A 8 10.28 -13.59 29.38
C GLN A 8 10.12 -13.07 27.95
N VAL A 9 8.88 -12.71 27.57
CA VAL A 9 8.62 -11.98 26.31
C VAL A 9 9.13 -10.55 26.48
N GLN A 10 10.17 -10.16 25.75
CA GLN A 10 10.58 -8.76 25.66
C GLN A 10 9.64 -8.00 24.69
N PRO A 11 9.06 -6.85 25.10
CA PRO A 11 8.34 -5.98 24.18
C PRO A 11 9.33 -5.21 23.29
N ALA A 12 9.09 -5.24 21.98
CA ALA A 12 9.80 -4.39 21.02
C ALA A 12 9.45 -2.91 21.28
N THR A 13 10.42 -2.12 21.73
CA THR A 13 10.31 -0.68 21.87
C THR A 13 10.30 -0.05 20.48
N VAL A 14 9.10 0.26 19.96
CA VAL A 14 8.95 1.11 18.79
C VAL A 14 9.21 2.56 19.18
N SER A 15 10.43 3.04 18.92
CA SER A 15 10.76 4.45 19.04
C SER A 15 9.96 5.25 18.01
N THR A 16 8.85 5.83 18.45
CA THR A 16 8.08 6.82 17.70
C THR A 16 8.72 8.18 17.99
N THR A 17 9.49 8.71 17.05
CA THR A 17 10.00 10.08 17.12
C THR A 17 9.35 10.95 16.05
N SER A 18 8.40 11.74 16.54
CA SER A 18 7.97 13.06 16.08
C SER A 18 7.90 13.32 14.58
N ASN A 19 6.70 13.16 14.01
CA ASN A 19 6.30 13.95 12.86
C ASN A 19 5.33 15.04 13.31
N ASN A 20 5.87 16.26 13.32
CA ASN A 20 5.25 17.58 13.41
C ASN A 20 3.71 17.57 13.26
N SER A 21 3.01 17.66 14.38
CA SER A 21 1.57 17.87 14.46
C SER A 21 1.24 19.32 14.13
N THR A 22 1.33 19.70 12.86
CA THR A 22 0.54 20.84 12.35
C THR A 22 -0.76 20.25 11.78
N GLY A 23 -1.58 19.73 12.68
CA GLY A 23 -2.89 19.16 12.36
C GLY A 23 -3.87 20.28 12.07
N TYR A 24 -4.48 20.24 10.88
CA TYR A 24 -5.51 21.20 10.41
C TYR A 24 -6.84 21.07 11.17
N PHE A 25 -6.95 20.07 12.04
CA PHE A 25 -8.12 19.81 12.88
C PHE A 25 -7.68 19.90 14.34
N SER A 26 -7.49 21.13 14.82
CA SER A 26 -7.40 21.40 16.25
C SER A 26 -8.80 21.31 16.85
N ASP A 27 -8.89 20.53 17.93
CA ASP A 27 -10.08 20.20 18.71
C ASP A 27 -11.09 21.34 18.84
N VAL A 28 -12.28 21.16 18.24
CA VAL A 28 -13.50 21.81 18.74
C VAL A 28 -14.25 20.78 19.54
N ALA A 29 -13.99 20.82 20.85
CA ALA A 29 -14.70 20.08 21.86
C ALA A 29 -16.22 20.16 21.63
N ASP A 30 -16.85 18.99 21.69
CA ASP A 30 -18.29 18.78 21.61
C ASP A 30 -19.05 19.76 22.51
N LYS A 31 -19.74 20.71 21.89
CA LYS A 31 -20.75 21.53 22.54
C LYS A 31 -22.07 21.27 21.83
N LEU A 32 -22.86 20.38 22.41
CA LEU A 32 -24.26 20.17 22.06
C LEU A 32 -25.03 21.50 22.23
N THR A 33 -25.27 22.20 21.12
CA THR A 33 -26.27 23.27 21.03
C THR A 33 -26.98 23.17 19.69
N SER A 34 -28.23 22.71 19.69
CA SER A 34 -29.13 22.90 18.55
C SER A 34 -29.35 24.39 18.33
N SER A 35 -28.96 24.92 17.18
CA SER A 35 -29.43 26.23 16.69
C SER A 35 -29.24 26.32 15.17
N GLU A 36 -30.37 26.41 14.49
CA GLU A 36 -30.67 26.92 13.13
C GLU A 36 -29.56 26.94 12.06
N THR A 37 -29.88 26.31 10.91
CA THR A 37 -29.13 26.42 9.67
C THR A 37 -29.29 27.81 9.06
N SER A 38 -28.31 28.68 9.28
CA SER A 38 -28.16 29.90 8.48
C SER A 38 -27.61 29.53 7.10
N PRO A 39 -28.20 30.01 5.98
CA PRO A 39 -27.66 29.73 4.66
C PRO A 39 -26.27 30.37 4.51
N VAL A 40 -25.32 29.57 4.03
CA VAL A 40 -23.97 30.04 3.65
C VAL A 40 -24.11 31.11 2.57
N SER A 41 -23.87 32.36 2.97
CA SER A 41 -23.71 33.49 2.04
C SER A 41 -22.40 33.29 1.28
N THR A 42 -22.51 32.85 0.04
CA THR A 42 -21.36 32.69 -0.87
C THR A 42 -20.90 34.07 -1.34
N PRO A 43 -19.65 34.48 -1.11
CA PRO A 43 -19.16 35.78 -1.58
C PRO A 43 -19.06 35.78 -3.12
N GLY A 44 -20.02 36.47 -3.75
CA GLY A 44 -19.91 37.10 -5.07
C GLY A 44 -19.29 36.28 -6.21
N LEU A 45 -20.05 35.35 -6.80
CA LEU A 45 -19.79 34.95 -8.18
C LEU A 45 -20.28 36.08 -9.10
N LYS A 46 -19.34 36.85 -9.63
CA LYS A 46 -19.62 37.76 -10.76
C LYS A 46 -20.11 36.88 -11.93
N PRO A 47 -21.20 37.25 -12.62
CA PRO A 47 -21.59 36.54 -13.83
C PRO A 47 -20.47 36.75 -14.86
N GLU A 48 -19.69 35.70 -15.13
CA GLU A 48 -18.78 35.69 -16.26
C GLU A 48 -19.66 35.70 -17.51
N HIS A 49 -19.52 36.75 -18.31
CA HIS A 49 -20.07 36.82 -19.65
C HIS A 49 -19.37 35.72 -20.46
N VAL A 50 -20.05 34.59 -20.66
CA VAL A 50 -19.55 33.50 -21.49
C VAL A 50 -19.59 33.96 -22.95
N ASP A 51 -18.48 34.55 -23.39
CA ASP A 51 -18.24 34.83 -24.79
C ASP A 51 -18.33 33.51 -25.57
N THR A 52 -19.29 33.47 -26.49
CA THR A 52 -19.68 32.33 -27.31
C THR A 52 -18.65 32.06 -28.42
N SER A 53 -17.36 32.02 -28.08
CA SER A 53 -16.31 31.44 -28.93
C SER A 53 -16.26 29.93 -28.66
N ALA A 54 -17.27 29.25 -29.18
CA ALA A 54 -17.78 27.95 -28.73
C ALA A 54 -17.05 26.71 -29.31
N ALA A 55 -15.73 26.75 -29.51
CA ALA A 55 -15.02 25.62 -30.13
C ALA A 55 -14.05 24.86 -29.22
N SER A 56 -13.66 25.40 -28.05
CA SER A 56 -12.52 24.82 -27.29
C SER A 56 -12.69 24.73 -25.77
N LYS A 57 -13.75 25.27 -25.18
CA LYS A 57 -13.92 25.19 -23.72
C LYS A 57 -14.82 23.99 -23.36
N PRO A 58 -14.38 23.08 -22.48
CA PRO A 58 -15.24 22.00 -22.02
C PRO A 58 -16.46 22.59 -21.31
N ILE A 59 -17.63 22.05 -21.60
CA ILE A 59 -18.90 22.49 -21.00
C ILE A 59 -18.73 22.47 -19.46
N PRO A 60 -19.07 23.56 -18.75
CA PRO A 60 -18.96 23.63 -17.30
C PRO A 60 -19.79 22.52 -16.66
N ALA A 61 -19.30 21.95 -15.55
CA ALA A 61 -19.86 20.72 -14.97
C ALA A 61 -21.37 20.80 -14.69
N LEU A 62 -21.87 21.98 -14.32
CA LEU A 62 -23.28 22.25 -14.03
C LEU A 62 -24.18 22.23 -15.28
N LEU A 63 -23.62 22.46 -16.47
CA LEU A 63 -24.36 22.44 -17.74
C LEU A 63 -24.17 21.11 -18.51
N ARG A 64 -23.50 20.11 -17.90
CA ARG A 64 -23.33 18.80 -18.51
C ARG A 64 -24.58 17.96 -18.31
N GLU A 65 -25.27 17.68 -19.40
CA GLU A 65 -26.27 16.62 -19.46
C GLU A 65 -25.54 15.26 -19.46
N PHE A 66 -25.83 14.41 -18.46
CA PHE A 66 -25.30 13.05 -18.44
C PHE A 66 -26.24 12.14 -19.22
N PRO A 67 -25.74 11.37 -20.20
CA PRO A 67 -26.58 10.42 -20.90
C PRO A 67 -27.16 9.42 -19.90
N LYS A 68 -28.45 9.13 -20.04
CA LYS A 68 -29.10 8.09 -19.24
C LYS A 68 -28.39 6.76 -19.52
N PRO A 69 -28.11 5.94 -18.50
CA PRO A 69 -27.60 4.60 -18.73
C PRO A 69 -28.56 3.84 -19.66
N HIS A 70 -28.00 3.06 -20.59
CA HIS A 70 -28.78 2.29 -21.57
C HIS A 70 -29.60 1.18 -20.90
N ASP A 71 -29.09 0.64 -19.80
CA ASP A 71 -29.67 -0.48 -19.08
C ASP A 71 -30.23 -0.03 -17.72
N GLU A 72 -31.24 -0.74 -17.23
CA GLU A 72 -31.72 -0.57 -15.87
C GLU A 72 -30.62 -0.96 -14.88
N VAL A 73 -30.44 -0.13 -13.87
CA VAL A 73 -29.43 -0.36 -12.84
C VAL A 73 -29.93 -1.47 -11.92
N ASP A 74 -29.35 -2.67 -12.07
CA ASP A 74 -29.59 -3.75 -11.14
C ASP A 74 -28.90 -3.48 -9.80
N VAL A 75 -29.70 -3.01 -8.85
CA VAL A 75 -29.28 -2.62 -7.51
C VAL A 75 -28.74 -3.83 -6.75
N GLU A 76 -29.35 -5.00 -6.92
CA GLU A 76 -28.97 -6.20 -6.17
C GLU A 76 -27.55 -6.63 -6.51
N THR A 77 -27.21 -6.73 -7.80
CA THR A 77 -25.85 -7.08 -8.21
C THR A 77 -24.84 -5.99 -7.84
N MET A 78 -25.23 -4.71 -7.88
CA MET A 78 -24.35 -3.61 -7.49
C MET A 78 -24.01 -3.58 -6.00
N LEU A 79 -24.89 -4.09 -5.13
CA LEU A 79 -24.61 -4.20 -3.70
C LEU A 79 -23.74 -5.40 -3.36
N HIS A 80 -23.94 -6.53 -4.04
CA HIS A 80 -23.20 -7.76 -3.78
C HIS A 80 -21.82 -7.82 -4.45
N ARG A 81 -21.53 -6.88 -5.36
CA ARG A 81 -20.21 -6.81 -6.00
C ARG A 81 -19.11 -6.64 -4.95
N GLN A 82 -18.02 -7.38 -5.14
CA GLN A 82 -16.86 -7.23 -4.28
C GLN A 82 -16.31 -5.81 -4.39
N PRO A 83 -15.89 -5.21 -3.27
CA PRO A 83 -15.41 -3.84 -3.26
C PRO A 83 -14.10 -3.74 -4.06
N GLY A 84 -13.97 -2.65 -4.82
CA GLY A 84 -12.81 -2.43 -5.68
C GLY A 84 -11.50 -2.29 -4.91
N ARG A 85 -10.37 -2.39 -5.61
CA ARG A 85 -9.03 -2.29 -5.01
C ARG A 85 -8.78 -0.98 -4.25
N TRP A 86 -9.45 0.11 -4.59
CA TRP A 86 -9.30 1.40 -3.91
C TRP A 86 -9.89 1.40 -2.49
N THR A 87 -10.71 0.40 -2.15
CA THR A 87 -11.26 0.22 -0.80
C THR A 87 -10.24 -0.49 0.11
N ILE A 88 -10.41 -0.34 1.42
CA ILE A 88 -9.55 -0.98 2.43
C ILE A 88 -9.56 -2.51 2.25
N GLN A 89 -10.75 -3.11 2.12
CA GLN A 89 -10.90 -4.54 1.89
C GLN A 89 -10.21 -4.98 0.59
N GLY A 90 -10.37 -4.21 -0.49
CA GLY A 90 -9.72 -4.49 -1.77
C GLY A 90 -8.19 -4.38 -1.73
N GLN A 91 -7.64 -3.43 -0.96
CA GLN A 91 -6.19 -3.32 -0.72
C GLN A 91 -5.67 -4.51 0.09
N MET A 92 -6.37 -4.88 1.16
CA MET A 92 -6.00 -6.02 2.00
C MET A 92 -5.99 -7.33 1.20
N GLU A 93 -7.03 -7.59 0.39
CA GLU A 93 -7.09 -8.76 -0.47
C GLU A 93 -5.96 -8.76 -1.51
N ALA A 94 -5.68 -7.61 -2.13
CA ALA A 94 -4.59 -7.48 -3.09
C ALA A 94 -3.22 -7.80 -2.47
N ASN A 95 -2.97 -7.34 -1.24
CA ASN A 95 -1.74 -7.63 -0.52
C ASN A 95 -1.67 -9.09 -0.06
N GLN A 96 -2.78 -9.68 0.39
CA GLN A 96 -2.81 -11.12 0.69
C GLN A 96 -2.44 -11.94 -0.54
N ARG A 97 -2.96 -11.61 -1.73
CA ARG A 97 -2.64 -12.36 -2.96
C ARG A 97 -1.17 -12.25 -3.34
N ARG A 98 -0.51 -11.12 -3.05
CA ARG A 98 0.94 -10.94 -3.25
C ARG A 98 1.76 -11.75 -2.26
N ASN A 99 1.28 -11.89 -1.03
CA ASN A 99 1.99 -12.57 0.04
C ASN A 99 1.73 -14.08 0.11
N LYS A 100 0.97 -14.65 -0.84
CA LYS A 100 0.81 -16.11 -0.92
C LYS A 100 2.10 -16.69 -1.50
N PRO A 101 2.92 -17.41 -0.71
CA PRO A 101 4.09 -18.08 -1.26
C PRO A 101 3.59 -19.02 -2.35
N THR A 102 4.06 -18.79 -3.57
CA THR A 102 3.81 -19.75 -4.64
C THR A 102 4.61 -20.99 -4.31
N HIS A 103 4.06 -22.19 -4.51
CA HIS A 103 4.78 -23.45 -4.23
C HIS A 103 6.13 -23.53 -4.97
N ALA A 104 6.28 -22.78 -6.07
CA ALA A 104 7.53 -22.61 -6.80
C ALA A 104 8.59 -21.79 -6.04
N GLU A 105 8.20 -20.85 -5.18
CA GLU A 105 9.13 -19.99 -4.45
C GLU A 105 9.91 -20.74 -3.37
N GLU A 106 9.27 -21.71 -2.71
CA GLU A 106 9.93 -22.60 -1.75
C GLU A 106 10.95 -23.52 -2.44
N GLU A 107 10.60 -24.07 -3.60
CA GLU A 107 11.51 -24.90 -4.39
C GLU A 107 12.70 -24.10 -4.93
N ILE A 108 12.46 -22.87 -5.42
CA ILE A 108 13.51 -21.94 -5.84
C ILE A 108 14.42 -21.58 -4.66
N LYS A 109 13.86 -21.35 -3.47
CA LYS A 109 14.64 -21.06 -2.26
C LYS A 109 15.51 -22.26 -1.86
N ALA A 110 14.97 -23.47 -1.91
CA ALA A 110 15.72 -24.69 -1.63
C ALA A 110 16.85 -24.92 -2.64
N GLN A 111 16.61 -24.63 -3.92
CA GLN A 111 17.64 -24.70 -4.96
C GLN A 111 18.76 -23.68 -4.70
N ARG A 112 18.41 -22.42 -4.39
CA ARG A 112 19.40 -21.38 -4.07
C ARG A 112 20.29 -21.73 -2.88
N MET A 113 19.75 -22.40 -1.87
CA MET A 113 20.53 -22.87 -0.72
C MET A 113 21.55 -23.94 -1.13
N ARG A 114 21.13 -24.91 -1.95
CA ARG A 114 22.03 -25.96 -2.49
C ARG A 114 23.13 -25.36 -3.38
N ASP A 115 22.77 -24.40 -4.22
CA ASP A 115 23.73 -23.72 -5.09
C ASP A 115 24.76 -22.92 -4.27
N PHE A 116 24.32 -22.28 -3.18
CA PHE A 116 25.22 -21.55 -2.28
C PHE A 116 26.21 -22.49 -1.57
N GLU A 117 25.75 -23.63 -1.06
CA GLU A 117 26.62 -24.61 -0.42
C GLU A 117 27.66 -25.17 -1.40
N LYS A 118 27.23 -25.47 -2.63
CA LYS A 118 28.12 -25.91 -3.70
C LYS A 118 29.17 -24.85 -4.05
N ALA A 119 28.75 -23.60 -4.24
CA ALA A 119 29.67 -22.50 -4.55
C ALA A 119 30.70 -22.27 -3.42
N LYS A 120 30.28 -22.42 -2.16
CA LYS A 120 31.18 -22.35 -1.00
C LYS A 120 32.24 -23.44 -1.02
N GLU A 121 31.86 -24.67 -1.39
CA GLU A 121 32.79 -25.78 -1.51
C GLU A 121 33.77 -25.59 -2.66
N GLU A 122 33.28 -25.19 -3.84
CA GLU A 122 34.11 -24.87 -5.00
C GLU A 122 35.14 -23.78 -4.69
N LEU A 123 34.74 -22.71 -3.99
CA LEU A 123 35.64 -21.64 -3.59
C LEU A 123 36.77 -22.15 -2.67
N ARG A 124 36.43 -23.02 -1.71
CA ARG A 124 37.42 -23.63 -0.81
C ARG A 124 38.37 -24.56 -1.57
N ALA A 125 37.85 -25.34 -2.51
CA ALA A 125 38.66 -26.21 -3.35
C ALA A 125 39.63 -25.40 -4.23
N PHE A 126 39.16 -24.30 -4.84
CA PHE A 126 39.99 -23.40 -5.63
C PHE A 126 41.11 -22.75 -4.79
N GLN A 127 40.80 -22.34 -3.56
CA GLN A 127 41.80 -21.81 -2.63
C GLN A 127 42.85 -22.87 -2.25
N GLY A 128 42.44 -24.13 -2.06
CA GLY A 128 43.37 -25.24 -1.82
C GLY A 128 44.28 -25.52 -3.02
N HIS A 129 43.75 -25.40 -4.23
CA HIS A 129 44.51 -25.58 -5.48
C HIS A 129 45.53 -24.47 -5.70
N LEU A 130 45.17 -23.21 -5.41
CA LEU A 130 46.09 -22.07 -5.48
C LEU A 130 47.24 -22.18 -4.47
N ARG A 131 46.99 -22.74 -3.28
CA ARG A 131 48.00 -22.91 -2.23
C ARG A 131 48.99 -24.05 -2.51
N THR A 132 48.56 -25.07 -3.26
CA THR A 132 49.40 -26.24 -3.60
C THR A 132 50.09 -26.10 -4.95
N GLY A 133 49.51 -25.36 -5.89
CA GLY A 133 50.13 -25.04 -7.19
C GLY A 133 51.38 -24.17 -7.09
N SER A 134 51.58 -23.41 -6.00
CA SER A 134 52.76 -22.58 -5.79
C SER A 134 54.01 -23.35 -5.34
N GLU A 135 53.89 -24.62 -4.94
CA GLU A 135 55.05 -25.43 -4.50
C GLU A 135 55.71 -26.23 -5.64
N ASN A 136 55.05 -26.36 -6.79
CA ASN A 136 55.53 -27.17 -7.92
C ASN A 136 56.31 -26.39 -8.99
N TRP A 137 56.61 -25.11 -8.76
CA TRP A 137 57.40 -24.25 -9.67
C TRP A 137 58.67 -23.76 -8.96
N ARG A 138 59.57 -24.69 -8.61
CA ARG A 138 60.98 -24.36 -8.36
C ARG A 138 61.82 -25.02 -9.46
N PRO A 139 62.63 -24.23 -10.20
CA PRO A 139 63.50 -24.76 -11.26
C PRO A 139 64.64 -25.62 -10.71
#